data_AF-A0A124DZS3-F1
#
_entry.id   AF-A0A124DZS3-F1
#
_cell.length_a   1.000
_cell.length_b   1.000
_cell.length_c   1.000
_cell.angle_alpha   90.00
_cell.angle_beta   90.00
_cell.angle_gamma   90.00
#
_symmetry.space_group_name_H-M   'P 1'
#
loop_
_entity.id
_entity.type
_entity.pdbx_description
1 polymer ?
#
loop_
_entity_poly.entity_id
_entity_poly.type
_entity_poly.pdbx_seq_one_letter_code
_entity_poly.pdbx_strand_id
1 'polypeptide(L)'
;MVVALTPQEAAAKITQIDEAMGRARSIVAKMTGETETMVSGPWNGVAAGKFSSMKTQQHDEYNALIQTLTNIAEKGKTHIHSIANADQA
;
A
#
# COMPACT_ATOMS: atom_id res chain seq x y z
N MET A 1 -15.73 -5.27 -31.12
CA MET A 1 -15.42 -4.50 -29.89
C MET A 1 -13.90 -4.52 -29.81
N VAL A 2 -13.20 -3.39 -30.01
CA VAL A 2 -11.74 -3.38 -29.86
C VAL A 2 -11.45 -3.29 -28.38
N VAL A 3 -10.84 -4.33 -27.83
CA VAL A 3 -10.47 -4.34 -26.41
C VAL A 3 -9.34 -3.32 -26.24
N ALA A 4 -9.58 -2.29 -25.41
CA ALA A 4 -8.82 -1.04 -25.43
C ALA A 4 -7.41 -1.11 -24.82
N LEU A 5 -6.86 -2.30 -24.62
CA LEU A 5 -5.58 -2.51 -23.94
C LEU A 5 -4.86 -3.69 -24.58
N THR A 6 -3.79 -3.40 -25.31
CA THR A 6 -2.89 -4.45 -25.79
C THR A 6 -2.23 -5.16 -24.59
N PRO A 7 -1.78 -6.41 -24.75
CA PRO A 7 -1.08 -7.13 -23.68
C PRO A 7 0.13 -6.36 -23.10
N GLN A 8 0.81 -5.59 -23.93
CA GLN A 8 1.97 -4.80 -23.55
C GLN A 8 1.59 -3.57 -22.71
N GLU A 9 0.49 -2.90 -23.05
CA GLU A 9 -0.07 -1.80 -22.24
C GLU A 9 -0.63 -2.33 -20.91
N ALA A 10 -1.19 -3.53 -20.90
CA ALA A 10 -1.70 -4.19 -19.70
C ALA A 10 -0.56 -4.48 -18.71
N ALA A 11 0.54 -5.05 -19.20
CA ALA A 11 1.75 -5.27 -18.41
C ALA A 11 2.32 -3.96 -17.85
N ALA A 12 2.38 -2.89 -18.67
CA ALA A 12 2.87 -1.59 -18.21
C ALA A 12 2.00 -0.99 -17.09
N LYS A 13 0.66 -1.12 -17.17
CA LYS A 13 -0.25 -0.67 -16.11
C LYS A 13 -0.09 -1.48 -14.82
N ILE A 14 0.10 -2.80 -14.94
CA ILE A 14 0.37 -3.67 -13.80
C ILE A 14 1.66 -3.24 -13.09
N THR A 15 2.75 -2.99 -13.83
CA THR A 15 4.01 -2.48 -13.27
C THR A 15 3.80 -1.16 -12.54
N GLN A 16 3.04 -0.22 -13.11
CA GLN A 16 2.73 1.06 -12.44
C GLN A 16 1.97 0.86 -11.11
N ILE A 17 1.04 -0.09 -11.06
CA ILE A 17 0.31 -0.44 -9.83
C ILE A 17 1.28 -0.99 -8.79
N ASP A 18 2.16 -1.93 -9.18
CA ASP A 18 3.13 -2.53 -8.26
C ASP A 18 4.13 -1.50 -7.72
N GLU A 19 4.62 -0.58 -8.56
CA GLU A 19 5.47 0.53 -8.13
C GLU A 19 4.77 1.46 -7.14
N ALA A 20 3.50 1.81 -7.39
CA ALA A 20 2.72 2.65 -6.48
C ALA A 20 2.50 1.95 -5.12
N MET A 21 2.24 0.64 -5.13
CA MET A 21 2.13 -0.18 -3.92
C MET A 21 3.46 -0.26 -3.16
N GLY A 22 4.58 -0.37 -3.87
CA GLY A 22 5.92 -0.32 -3.30
C GLY A 22 6.18 1.03 -2.60
N ARG A 23 5.83 2.15 -3.25
CA ARG A 23 5.93 3.49 -2.64
C ARG A 23 5.07 3.63 -1.40
N ALA A 24 3.83 3.15 -1.43
CA ALA A 24 2.92 3.18 -0.27
C ALA A 24 3.50 2.41 0.93
N ARG A 25 4.03 1.20 0.71
CA ARG A 25 4.72 0.40 1.75
C ARG A 25 5.93 1.11 2.32
N SER A 26 6.73 1.75 1.47
CA SER A 26 7.90 2.52 1.92
C SER A 26 7.51 3.71 2.81
N ILE A 27 6.43 4.43 2.47
CA ILE A 27 5.93 5.55 3.28
C ILE A 27 5.48 5.05 4.66
N VAL A 28 4.73 3.94 4.73
CA VAL A 28 4.29 3.36 6.02
C VAL A 28 5.47 2.92 6.87
N ALA A 29 6.47 2.27 6.27
CA ALA A 29 7.69 1.89 6.99
C ALA A 29 8.43 3.12 7.55
N LYS A 30 8.52 4.20 6.75
CA LYS A 30 9.13 5.46 7.19
C LYS A 30 8.37 6.10 8.35
N MET A 31 7.03 6.18 8.27
CA MET A 31 6.19 6.69 9.37
C MET A 31 6.38 5.89 10.65
N THR A 32 6.48 4.56 10.55
CA THR A 32 6.72 3.68 11.69
C THR A 32 8.08 3.98 12.34
N GLY A 33 9.15 4.12 11.54
CA GLY A 33 10.49 4.43 12.03
C GLY A 33 10.63 5.83 12.63
N GLU A 34 10.00 6.85 12.04
CA GLU A 34 9.95 8.20 12.61
C GLU A 34 9.22 8.20 13.96
N THR A 35 8.11 7.45 14.07
CA THR A 35 7.36 7.33 15.32
C THR A 35 8.17 6.61 16.40
N GLU A 36 8.95 5.58 16.06
CA GLU A 36 9.87 4.92 17.00
C GLU A 36 10.97 5.85 17.51
N THR A 37 11.52 6.67 16.62
CA THR A 37 12.52 7.68 16.98
C THR A 37 11.95 8.69 17.98
N MET A 38 10.69 9.11 17.81
CA MET A 38 10.01 10.03 18.74
C MET A 38 9.83 9.43 20.15
N VAL A 39 9.54 8.12 20.28
CA VAL A 39 9.44 7.44 21.59
C VAL A 39 10.79 7.34 22.28
N SER A 40 11.86 7.14 21.51
CA SER A 40 13.22 7.06 22.05
C SER A 40 13.76 8.40 22.58
N GLY A 41 13.11 9.52 22.20
CA GLY A 41 13.39 10.86 22.70
C GLY A 41 12.83 11.11 24.12
N PRO A 42 13.00 12.31 24.69
CA PRO A 42 12.86 12.61 26.13
C PRO A 42 11.42 12.56 26.70
N TRP A 43 10.50 11.88 26.03
CA TRP A 43 9.12 11.70 26.48
C TRP A 43 9.08 10.71 27.65
N ASN A 44 9.28 11.22 28.86
CA ASN A 44 9.16 10.45 30.11
C ASN A 44 7.75 10.61 30.72
N GLY A 45 7.20 9.55 31.33
CA GLY A 45 5.96 9.59 32.12
C GLY A 45 4.66 9.31 31.35
N VAL A 46 3.53 9.90 31.79
CA VAL A 46 2.17 9.66 31.23
C VAL A 46 2.08 9.97 29.73
N ALA A 47 2.88 10.92 29.24
CA ALA A 47 2.96 11.26 27.82
C ALA A 47 3.53 10.11 26.98
N ALA A 48 4.51 9.35 27.52
CA ALA A 48 5.09 8.18 26.87
C ALA A 48 4.06 7.06 26.69
N GLY A 49 3.25 6.79 27.72
CA GLY A 49 2.21 5.78 27.67
C GLY A 49 1.10 6.11 26.67
N LYS A 50 0.62 7.36 26.65
CA LYS A 50 -0.36 7.83 25.66
C LYS A 50 0.19 7.74 24.24
N PHE A 51 1.43 8.17 24.04
CA PHE A 51 2.07 8.12 22.73
C PHE A 51 2.32 6.68 22.27
N SER A 52 2.72 5.77 23.15
CA SER A 52 2.89 4.35 22.84
C SER A 52 1.57 3.72 22.36
N SER A 53 0.46 4.01 23.03
CA SER A 53 -0.87 3.55 22.58
C SER A 53 -1.24 4.13 21.22
N MET A 54 -0.97 5.42 21.00
CA MET A 54 -1.24 6.08 19.72
C MET A 54 -0.39 5.53 18.58
N LYS A 55 0.90 5.23 18.84
CA LYS A 55 1.79 4.56 17.89
C LYS A 55 1.23 3.21 17.46
N THR A 56 0.84 2.37 18.42
CA THR A 56 0.31 1.04 18.12
C THR A 56 -0.96 1.15 17.27
N GLN A 57 -1.88 2.05 17.65
CA GLN A 57 -3.09 2.28 16.86
C GLN A 57 -2.78 2.75 15.43
N GLN A 58 -1.87 3.72 15.26
CA GLN A 58 -1.48 4.21 13.93
C GLN A 58 -0.84 3.12 13.08
N HIS A 59 0.02 2.28 13.68
CA HIS A 59 0.63 1.15 12.98
C HIS A 59 -0.43 0.16 12.46
N ASP A 60 -1.42 -0.17 13.29
CA ASP A 60 -2.50 -1.08 12.91
C ASP A 60 -3.39 -0.49 11.81
N GLU A 61 -3.69 0.81 11.89
CA GLU A 61 -4.43 1.55 10.87
C GLU A 61 -3.67 1.58 9.53
N TYR A 62 -2.36 1.86 9.54
CA TYR A 62 -1.55 1.86 8.33
C TYR A 62 -1.44 0.48 7.69
N ASN A 63 -1.33 -0.58 8.49
CA ASN A 63 -1.33 -1.95 7.97
C ASN A 63 -2.68 -2.31 7.34
N ALA A 64 -3.80 -1.94 7.97
CA ALA A 64 -5.13 -2.15 7.41
C ALA A 64 -5.32 -1.40 6.08
N LEU A 65 -4.80 -0.17 5.97
CA LEU A 65 -4.82 0.61 4.75
C LEU A 65 -4.00 -0.07 3.64
N ILE A 66 -2.76 -0.47 3.92
CA ILE A 66 -1.88 -1.20 2.98
C ILE A 66 -2.55 -2.47 2.48
N GLN A 67 -3.20 -3.21 3.37
CA GLN A 67 -3.86 -4.46 3.01
C GLN A 67 -5.09 -4.20 2.12
N THR A 68 -5.87 -3.16 2.42
CA THR A 68 -6.97 -2.73 1.56
C THR A 68 -6.48 -2.32 0.17
N LEU A 69 -5.43 -1.50 0.10
CA LEU A 69 -4.82 -1.07 -1.16
C LEU A 69 -4.27 -2.27 -1.95
N THR A 70 -3.65 -3.24 -1.26
CA THR A 70 -3.17 -4.48 -1.89
C THR A 70 -4.33 -5.25 -2.49
N ASN A 71 -5.42 -5.44 -1.76
CA ASN A 71 -6.60 -6.15 -2.27
C ASN A 71 -7.23 -5.45 -3.49
N ILE A 72 -7.27 -4.11 -3.48
CA ILE A 72 -7.76 -3.32 -4.61
C ILE A 72 -6.83 -3.48 -5.81
N ALA A 73 -5.51 -3.39 -5.59
CA ALA A 73 -4.50 -3.56 -6.62
C ALA A 73 -4.59 -4.96 -7.25
N GLU A 74 -4.67 -6.03 -6.46
CA GLU A 74 -4.81 -7.39 -6.96
C GLU A 74 -6.08 -7.55 -7.81
N LYS A 75 -7.23 -7.05 -7.34
CA LYS A 75 -8.48 -7.06 -8.14
C LYS A 75 -8.32 -6.29 -9.45
N GLY A 76 -7.69 -5.12 -9.41
CA GLY A 76 -7.40 -4.31 -10.59
C GLY A 76 -6.52 -5.07 -11.59
N LYS A 77 -5.46 -5.72 -11.12
CA LYS A 77 -4.58 -6.56 -11.96
C LYS A 77 -5.34 -7.74 -12.57
N THR A 78 -6.19 -8.42 -11.79
CA THR A 78 -7.06 -9.50 -12.30
C THR A 78 -7.98 -9.00 -13.42
N HIS A 79 -8.60 -7.83 -13.25
CA HIS A 79 -9.46 -7.25 -14.30
C HIS A 79 -8.66 -6.88 -15.56
N ILE A 80 -7.48 -6.28 -15.40
CA ILE A 80 -6.59 -5.96 -16.53
C ILE A 80 -6.22 -7.23 -17.31
N HIS A 81 -5.84 -8.30 -16.61
CA HIS A 81 -5.55 -9.60 -17.24
C HIS A 81 -6.77 -10.20 -17.94
N SER A 82 -7.94 -10.16 -17.28
CA SER A 82 -9.18 -10.68 -17.87
C SER A 82 -9.54 -9.97 -19.17
N ILE A 83 -9.37 -8.64 -19.21
CA ILE A 83 -9.65 -7.83 -20.39
C ILE A 83 -8.63 -8.15 -21.49
N ALA A 84 -7.33 -8.12 -21.18
CA ALA A 84 -6.28 -8.39 -22.16
C ALA A 84 -6.39 -9.80 -22.79
N ASN A 85 -6.81 -10.80 -22.02
CA ASN A 85 -6.99 -12.17 -22.50
C ASN A 85 -8.32 -12.38 -23.24
N ALA A 86 -9.37 -11.60 -22.93
CA ALA A 86 -10.65 -11.68 -23.61
C ALA A 86 -10.59 -11.21 -25.08
N ASP A 87 -9.58 -10.43 -25.46
CA ASP A 87 -9.31 -10.05 -26.86
C ASP A 87 -8.62 -11.17 -27.67
N GLN A 88 -8.10 -12.19 -27.00
CA GLN A 88 -7.39 -13.31 -27.63
C GLN A 88 -8.25 -14.58 -27.82
N ALA A 89 -9.53 -14.53 -27.47
CA ALA A 89 -10.51 -15.63 -27.60
C ALA A 89 -11.48 -15.37 -28.75
#